data_AF-A0A1F7QFX5-F1
#
_entry.id   AF-A0A1F7QFX5-F1
#
_cell.length_a   1.000
_cell.length_b   1.000
_cell.length_c   1.000
_cell.angle_alpha   90.00
_cell.angle_beta   90.00
_cell.angle_gamma   90.00
#
_symmetry.space_group_name_H-M   'P 1'
#
loop_
_entity.id
_entity.type
_entity.pdbx_description
1 polymer ?
#
loop_
_entity_poly.entity_id
_entity_poly.type
_entity_poly.pdbx_seq_one_letter_code
_entity_poly.pdbx_strand_id
1 'polypeptide(L)'
;MTRWLLAAVGALLLLGAAGVLVSRWLGRPGSRAAILVSVIAHWLGAWVLWSFAGGLALRAGLLTAWDATPFALLALAGGAWQYRVEVRAGRERGLTVFVGLQLLWLLVVLVRNGLFAPPR
;
A
#
# COMPACT_ATOMS: atom_id res chain seq x y z
N MET A 1 -17.54 -6.74 -18.96
CA MET A 1 -16.97 -6.06 -17.78
C MET A 1 -16.63 -7.04 -16.65
N THR A 2 -17.56 -7.92 -16.26
CA THR A 2 -17.38 -8.91 -15.17
C THR A 2 -16.18 -9.84 -15.33
N ARG A 3 -15.90 -10.33 -16.55
CA ARG A 3 -14.75 -11.22 -16.83
C ARG A 3 -13.37 -10.59 -16.56
N TRP A 4 -13.22 -9.29 -16.82
CA TRP A 4 -11.96 -8.57 -16.61
C TRP A 4 -11.77 -8.18 -15.14
N LEU A 5 -12.85 -7.87 -14.44
CA LEU A 5 -12.86 -7.67 -13.00
C LEU A 5 -12.47 -8.96 -12.26
N LEU A 6 -13.05 -10.10 -12.65
CA LEU A 6 -12.72 -11.41 -12.09
C LEU A 6 -11.27 -11.81 -12.37
N ALA A 7 -10.75 -11.52 -13.56
CA ALA A 7 -9.35 -11.76 -13.89
C ALA A 7 -8.40 -10.88 -13.05
N ALA A 8 -8.75 -9.61 -12.84
CA ALA A 8 -7.96 -8.71 -12.00
C ALA A 8 -7.98 -9.14 -10.52
N VAL A 9 -9.15 -9.50 -9.99
CA VAL A 9 -9.30 -10.04 -8.62
C VAL A 9 -8.54 -11.37 -8.50
N GLY A 10 -8.66 -12.27 -9.47
CA GLY A 10 -7.92 -13.52 -9.51
C GLY A 10 -6.41 -13.31 -9.53
N ALA A 11 -5.91 -12.37 -10.35
CA ALA A 11 -4.50 -12.02 -10.40
C ALA A 11 -4.01 -11.44 -9.07
N LEU A 12 -4.80 -10.58 -8.41
CA LEU A 12 -4.47 -10.02 -7.10
C LEU A 12 -4.41 -11.11 -6.02
N LEU A 13 -5.36 -12.04 -6.02
CA LEU A 13 -5.37 -13.18 -5.10
C LEU A 13 -4.17 -14.11 -5.34
N LEU A 14 -3.83 -14.37 -6.60
CA LEU A 14 -2.67 -15.17 -6.97
C LEU A 14 -1.35 -14.49 -6.58
N LEU A 15 -1.23 -13.17 -6.78
CA LEU A 15 -0.07 -12.39 -6.37
C LEU A 15 0.07 -12.33 -4.84
N GLY A 16 -1.04 -12.17 -4.11
CA GLY A 16 -1.07 -12.25 -2.65
C GLY A 16 -0.67 -13.63 -2.13
N ALA A 17 -1.22 -14.69 -2.73
CA ALA A 17 -0.88 -16.08 -2.40
C ALA A 17 0.59 -16.39 -2.71
N ALA A 18 1.11 -15.92 -3.85
CA ALA A 18 2.53 -16.04 -4.20
C ALA A 18 3.41 -15.30 -3.19
N GLY A 19 3.03 -14.10 -2.74
CA GLY A 19 3.73 -13.37 -1.69
C GLY A 19 3.78 -14.13 -0.36
N VAL A 20 2.66 -14.73 0.05
CA VAL A 20 2.61 -15.58 1.26
C VAL A 20 3.49 -16.82 1.11
N LEU A 21 3.45 -17.49 -0.04
CA LEU A 21 4.29 -18.67 -0.32
C LEU A 21 5.78 -18.31 -0.30
N VAL A 22 6.18 -17.21 -0.94
CA VAL A 22 7.57 -16.71 -0.93
C VAL A 22 8.02 -16.34 0.48
N SER A 23 7.15 -15.72 1.29
CA SER A 23 7.46 -15.38 2.68
C SER A 23 7.73 -16.61 3.56
N ARG A 24 7.06 -17.73 3.27
CA ARG A 24 7.24 -19.01 3.98
C ARG A 24 8.54 -19.71 3.62
N TRP A 25 9.01 -19.57 2.38
CA TRP A 25 10.26 -20.16 1.90
C TRP A 25 11.51 -19.38 2.35
N LEU A 26 11.42 -18.07 2.57
CA LEU A 26 12.54 -17.24 3.05
C LEU A 26 12.75 -17.25 4.57
N GLY A 27 12.28 -18.29 5.27
CA GLY A 27 12.19 -18.44 6.72
C GLY A 27 13.50 -18.48 7.53
N ARG A 28 14.35 -17.45 7.40
CA ARG A 28 15.27 -17.04 8.46
C ARG A 28 14.77 -15.72 9.05
N PRO A 29 14.04 -15.75 10.19
CA PRO A 29 13.59 -14.54 10.85
C PRO A 29 14.80 -13.67 11.22
N GLY A 30 14.85 -12.44 10.69
CA GLY A 30 15.90 -11.45 10.99
C GLY A 30 16.93 -11.20 9.88
N SER A 31 16.88 -11.90 8.73
CA SER A 31 17.77 -11.57 7.62
C SER A 31 17.35 -10.26 6.93
N ARG A 32 18.32 -9.43 6.52
CA ARG A 32 18.06 -8.16 5.80
C ARG A 32 17.23 -8.37 4.52
N ALA A 33 17.40 -9.52 3.85
CA ALA A 33 16.62 -9.87 2.68
C ALA A 33 15.15 -10.18 3.02
N ALA A 34 14.90 -10.86 4.16
CA ALA A 34 13.54 -11.11 4.63
C ALA A 34 12.81 -9.82 5.01
N ILE A 35 13.52 -8.87 5.63
CA ILE A 35 13.00 -7.52 5.93
C ILE A 35 12.64 -6.82 4.62
N LEU A 36 13.54 -6.80 3.64
CA LEU A 36 13.28 -6.14 2.35
C LEU A 36 12.05 -6.73 1.64
N VAL A 37 11.95 -8.06 1.56
CA VAL A 37 10.79 -8.73 0.94
C VAL A 37 9.50 -8.40 1.69
N SER A 38 9.55 -8.37 3.02
CA SER A 38 8.38 -7.99 3.83
C SER A 38 7.95 -6.54 3.56
N VAL A 39 8.89 -5.60 3.49
CA VAL A 39 8.61 -4.20 3.17
C VAL A 39 7.99 -4.08 1.78
N ILE A 40 8.58 -4.73 0.77
CA ILE A 40 8.03 -4.73 -0.59
C ILE A 40 6.60 -5.28 -0.59
N ALA A 41 6.34 -6.38 0.11
CA ALA A 41 5.01 -6.97 0.22
C ALA A 41 4.00 -6.01 0.87
N HIS A 42 4.37 -5.32 1.95
CA HIS A 42 3.51 -4.32 2.60
C HIS A 42 3.13 -3.18 1.64
N TRP A 43 4.10 -2.61 0.93
CA TRP A 43 3.86 -1.48 0.04
C TRP A 43 3.13 -1.87 -1.24
N LEU A 44 3.42 -3.05 -1.80
CA LEU A 44 2.68 -3.58 -2.95
C LEU A 44 1.22 -3.87 -2.57
N GLY A 45 1.01 -4.50 -1.41
CA GLY A 45 -0.34 -4.73 -0.87
C GLY A 45 -1.10 -3.42 -0.67
N ALA A 46 -0.46 -2.42 -0.06
CA ALA A 46 -1.06 -1.11 0.13
C ALA A 46 -1.39 -0.42 -1.21
N TRP A 47 -0.50 -0.48 -2.20
CA TRP A 47 -0.74 0.12 -3.52
C TRP A 47 -1.95 -0.49 -4.21
N VAL A 48 -2.09 -1.82 -4.15
CA VAL A 48 -3.26 -2.55 -4.66
C VAL A 48 -4.52 -2.12 -3.92
N LEU A 49 -4.49 -2.15 -2.59
CA LEU A 49 -5.64 -1.80 -1.74
C LEU A 49 -6.10 -0.36 -1.98
N TRP A 50 -5.17 0.59 -2.05
CA TRP A 50 -5.49 1.99 -2.35
C TRP A 50 -6.02 2.17 -3.76
N SER A 51 -5.41 1.54 -4.76
CA SER A 51 -5.89 1.64 -6.14
C SER A 51 -7.31 1.09 -6.29
N PHE A 52 -7.60 -0.03 -5.63
CA PHE A 52 -8.94 -0.61 -5.59
C PHE A 52 -9.92 0.27 -4.82
N ALA A 53 -9.59 0.67 -3.59
CA ALA A 53 -10.46 1.47 -2.73
C ALA A 53 -10.74 2.85 -3.33
N GLY A 54 -9.72 3.52 -3.87
CA GLY A 54 -9.85 4.80 -4.55
C GLY A 54 -10.68 4.71 -5.83
N GLY A 55 -10.48 3.66 -6.63
CA GLY A 55 -11.32 3.39 -7.80
C GLY A 55 -12.78 3.10 -7.43
N LEU A 56 -13.02 2.35 -6.35
CA LEU A 56 -14.36 2.07 -5.83
C LEU A 56 -15.02 3.34 -5.31
N ALA A 57 -14.30 4.15 -4.54
CA ALA A 57 -14.80 5.40 -3.98
C ALA A 57 -15.12 6.44 -5.07
N LEU A 58 -14.30 6.52 -6.13
CA LEU A 58 -14.60 7.31 -7.32
C LEU A 58 -15.89 6.83 -8.00
N ARG A 59 -16.06 5.52 -8.16
CA ARG A 59 -17.25 4.92 -8.78
C ARG A 59 -18.52 5.09 -7.93
N ALA A 60 -18.36 5.18 -6.61
CA ALA A 60 -19.43 5.46 -5.67
C ALA A 60 -19.76 6.96 -5.53
N GLY A 61 -19.02 7.85 -6.20
CA GLY A 61 -19.21 9.30 -6.11
C GLY A 61 -18.69 9.93 -4.81
N LEU A 62 -17.90 9.20 -4.01
CA LEU A 62 -17.29 9.69 -2.77
C LEU A 62 -16.02 10.50 -3.03
N LEU A 63 -15.35 10.26 -4.15
CA LEU A 63 -14.18 11.01 -4.62
C LEU A 63 -14.50 11.70 -5.94
N THR A 64 -13.88 12.85 -6.18
CA THR A 64 -13.99 13.60 -7.44
C THR A 64 -12.89 13.22 -8.43
N ALA A 65 -11.70 12.88 -7.93
CA ALA A 65 -10.57 12.44 -8.73
C ALA A 65 -9.70 11.43 -7.96
N TRP A 66 -9.19 10.44 -8.67
CA TRP A 66 -8.26 9.44 -8.15
C TRP A 66 -7.05 9.27 -9.06
N ASP A 67 -5.85 9.42 -8.49
CA ASP A 67 -4.57 9.17 -9.15
C ASP A 67 -3.65 8.42 -8.18
N ALA A 68 -3.15 7.26 -8.62
CA ALA A 68 -2.29 6.38 -7.83
C ALA A 68 -0.79 6.72 -7.98
N THR A 69 -0.42 7.58 -8.93
CA THR A 69 0.97 7.99 -9.20
C THR A 69 1.68 8.59 -7.98
N PRO A 70 1.06 9.51 -7.20
CA PRO A 70 1.72 10.10 -6.05
C PRO A 70 1.89 9.07 -4.92
N PHE A 71 0.97 8.10 -4.81
CA PHE A 71 1.12 6.99 -3.87
C PHE A 71 2.31 6.10 -4.25
N ALA A 72 2.54 5.82 -5.53
CA ALA A 72 3.67 5.00 -5.95
C ALA A 72 5.01 5.64 -5.56
N LEU A 73 5.15 6.95 -5.72
CA LEU A 73 6.33 7.70 -5.27
C LEU A 73 6.48 7.65 -3.74
N LEU A 74 5.38 7.85 -3.01
CA LEU A 74 5.35 7.73 -1.56
C LEU A 74 5.71 6.30 -1.10
N ALA A 75 5.29 5.27 -1.84
CA ALA A 75 5.57 3.89 -1.52
C ALA A 75 7.06 3.54 -1.69
N LEU A 76 7.71 4.09 -2.71
CA LEU A 76 9.15 3.93 -2.91
C LEU A 76 9.95 4.61 -1.79
N ALA A 77 9.65 5.88 -1.51
CA ALA A 77 10.32 6.64 -0.45
C ALA A 77 10.03 6.06 0.95
N GLY A 78 8.77 5.74 1.19
CA GLY A 78 8.27 5.16 2.43
C GLY A 78 8.81 3.76 2.67
N GLY A 79 8.92 2.93 1.62
CA GLY A 79 9.55 1.61 1.70
C GLY A 79 11.02 1.68 2.05
N ALA A 80 11.77 2.60 1.43
CA ALA A 80 13.17 2.83 1.79
C ALA A 80 13.32 3.28 3.26
N TRP A 81 12.43 4.16 3.72
CA TRP A 81 12.44 4.62 5.11
C TRP A 81 12.06 3.50 6.09
N GLN A 82 10.94 2.81 5.85
CA GLN A 82 10.51 1.65 6.64
C GLN A 82 11.63 0.62 6.74
N TYR A 83 12.25 0.24 5.62
CA TYR A 83 13.37 -0.70 5.61
C TYR A 83 14.53 -0.23 6.49
N ARG A 84 14.94 1.04 6.39
CA ARG A 84 16.02 1.59 7.23
C ARG A 84 15.66 1.55 8.72
N VAL A 85 14.40 1.82 9.08
CA VAL A 85 13.95 1.80 10.47
C VAL A 85 13.82 0.37 10.99
N GLU A 86 13.30 -0.57 10.19
CA GLU A 86 13.22 -1.98 10.58
C GLU A 86 14.61 -2.57 10.84
N VAL A 87 15.59 -2.26 9.99
CA VAL A 87 16.97 -2.73 10.15
C VAL A 87 17.66 -2.12 11.37
N ARG A 88 17.43 -0.84 11.68
CA ARG A 88 18.11 -0.14 12.79
C ARG A 88 17.45 -0.32 14.14
N ALA A 89 16.13 -0.39 14.15
CA ALA A 89 15.32 -0.14 15.33
C ALA A 89 14.24 -1.21 15.55
N GLY A 90 14.22 -2.24 14.70
CA GLY A 90 13.31 -3.37 14.79
C GLY A 90 12.01 -3.18 14.01
N ARG A 91 11.33 -4.32 13.79
CA ARG A 91 10.12 -4.41 12.97
C ARG A 91 8.99 -3.48 13.43
N GLU A 92 8.75 -3.39 14.74
CA GLU A 92 7.66 -2.59 15.30
C GLU A 92 7.76 -1.12 14.90
N ARG A 93 8.95 -0.52 15.02
CA ARG A 93 9.18 0.88 14.65
C ARG A 93 9.03 1.11 13.15
N GLY A 94 9.42 0.14 12.32
CA GLY A 94 9.21 0.23 10.88
C GLY A 94 7.73 0.13 10.50
N LEU A 95 6.96 -0.73 11.18
CA LEU A 95 5.51 -0.78 11.02
C LEU A 95 4.85 0.54 11.45
N THR A 96 5.34 1.21 12.49
CA THR A 96 4.88 2.55 12.85
C THR A 96 5.09 3.55 11.71
N VAL A 97 6.24 3.52 11.03
CA VAL A 97 6.51 4.36 9.86
C VAL A 97 5.53 4.04 8.73
N PHE A 98 5.31 2.75 8.45
CA PHE A 98 4.34 2.32 7.44
C PHE A 98 2.95 2.87 7.73
N VAL A 99 2.41 2.63 8.94
CA VAL A 99 1.08 3.10 9.34
C VAL A 99 0.99 4.63 9.30
N GLY A 100 2.01 5.33 9.80
CA GLY A 100 2.07 6.79 9.77
C GLY A 100 2.00 7.34 8.33
N LEU A 101 2.69 6.70 7.39
CA LEU A 101 2.63 7.07 5.98
C LEU A 101 1.28 6.71 5.33
N GLN A 102 0.62 5.62 5.74
CA GLN A 102 -0.75 5.32 5.29
C GLN A 102 -1.74 6.41 5.75
N LEU A 103 -1.64 6.86 7.00
CA LEU A 103 -2.47 7.94 7.54
C LEU A 103 -2.19 9.28 6.86
N LEU A 104 -0.92 9.59 6.61
CA LEU A 104 -0.51 10.77 5.85
C LEU A 104 -1.12 10.75 4.45
N TRP A 105 -1.04 9.60 3.76
CA TRP A 105 -1.61 9.45 2.43
C TRP A 105 -3.12 9.60 2.44
N LEU A 106 -3.82 9.00 3.40
CA LEU A 106 -5.25 9.20 3.59
C LEU A 106 -5.59 10.69 3.69
N LEU A 107 -4.87 11.44 4.53
CA LEU A 107 -5.07 12.87 4.68
C LEU A 107 -4.87 13.63 3.36
N VAL A 108 -3.84 13.29 2.58
CA VAL A 108 -3.63 13.86 1.23
C VAL A 108 -4.81 13.57 0.30
N VAL A 109 -5.36 12.35 0.31
CA VAL A 109 -6.53 11.98 -0.50
C VAL A 109 -7.75 12.81 -0.10
N LEU A 110 -8.02 12.98 1.20
CA LEU A 110 -9.15 13.77 1.69
C LEU A 110 -9.02 15.24 1.31
N VAL A 111 -7.83 15.83 1.48
CA VAL A 111 -7.54 17.22 1.10
C VAL A 111 -7.72 17.44 -0.41
N ARG A 112 -7.18 16.55 -1.25
CA ARG A 112 -7.32 16.63 -2.71
C ARG A 112 -8.77 16.52 -3.18
N ASN A 113 -9.60 15.80 -2.44
CA ASN A 113 -11.01 15.62 -2.76
C ASN A 113 -11.92 16.65 -2.07
N GLY A 114 -11.36 17.71 -1.47
CA GLY A 114 -12.12 18.87 -1.03
C GLY A 114 -12.86 18.69 0.30
N LEU A 115 -12.56 17.64 1.09
CA LEU A 115 -13.21 17.39 2.38
C LEU A 115 -12.92 18.45 3.45
N PHE A 116 -11.96 19.34 3.20
CA PHE A 116 -11.65 20.51 4.04
C PHE A 116 -11.92 21.85 3.34
N ALA A 117 -12.48 21.84 2.13
CA ALA A 117 -12.92 23.07 1.45
C ALA A 117 -14.34 23.42 1.92
N PRO A 118 -14.63 24.69 2.23
CA PRO A 118 -15.98 25.09 2.65
C PRO A 118 -17.00 24.81 1.54
N PRO A 119 -18.25 24.44 1.88
CA PRO A 119 -19.31 24.29 0.89
C PRO A 119 -19.49 25.62 0.15
N ARG A 120 -19.51 25.55 -1.18
CA ARG A 120 -19.94 26.66 -2.04
C ARG A 120 -21.43 26.54 -2.31
#